data_AF-A0A960SWM7-F1
#
_entry.id   AF-A0A960SWM7-F1
#
_cell.length_a   1.000
_cell.length_b   1.000
_cell.length_c   1.000
_cell.angle_alpha   90.00
_cell.angle_beta   90.00
_cell.angle_gamma   90.00
#
_symmetry.space_group_name_H-M   'P 1'
#
loop_
_entity.id
_entity.type
_entity.pdbx_description
1 polymer ?
#
loop_
_entity_poly.entity_id
_entity_poly.type
_entity_poly.pdbx_seq_one_letter_code
_entity_poly.pdbx_strand_id
1 'polypeptide(L)'
;MKTLVLRLLCFIATYSAVHAADVRILAWDEEVAARKLTWVHAKDSREISDLHPLRRSDPYPGPSKGAQVVIRADDRTPQEGEAAVELRCSVNPSFRRPLLILLPDTKATTGLRGLVIDENLTSFGWGTMRFLNATGEEVVVQIDQKALRVPGGWKPVDFRPGGKRRNVGIRIALSKTIETPAYTSVWEHRDDGRSLVFILRGGDPRLGSLALKALPEIKGEDATLTTAE
;
A
#
# COMPACT_ATOMS: atom_id res chain seq x y z
N MET A 1 -34.58 47.02 -32.80
CA MET A 1 -33.96 46.96 -31.46
C MET A 1 -33.46 45.54 -31.22
N LYS A 2 -32.20 45.30 -31.58
CA LYS A 2 -31.10 44.96 -30.65
C LYS A 2 -31.17 43.53 -30.09
N THR A 3 -30.93 42.61 -31.01
CA THR A 3 -30.15 41.38 -30.82
C THR A 3 -28.90 41.66 -29.99
N LEU A 4 -28.94 41.40 -28.68
CA LEU A 4 -27.77 41.44 -27.79
C LEU A 4 -27.96 40.48 -26.60
N VAL A 5 -28.46 39.27 -26.83
CA VAL A 5 -28.66 38.23 -25.79
C VAL A 5 -27.79 36.99 -26.10
N LEU A 6 -26.70 37.16 -26.83
CA LEU A 6 -25.88 36.05 -27.32
C LEU A 6 -24.39 36.33 -27.12
N ARG A 7 -23.93 36.39 -25.86
CA ARG A 7 -22.49 36.29 -25.50
C ARG A 7 -22.24 36.16 -23.98
N LEU A 8 -23.12 35.47 -23.27
CA LEU A 8 -22.80 34.93 -21.94
C LEU A 8 -22.89 33.40 -21.99
N LEU A 9 -22.26 32.82 -23.01
CA LEU A 9 -21.95 31.39 -23.04
C LEU A 9 -20.92 31.15 -21.94
N CYS A 10 -21.40 30.70 -20.79
CA CYS A 10 -20.85 29.63 -19.97
C CYS A 10 -19.41 29.21 -20.28
N PHE A 11 -18.43 30.08 -20.07
CA PHE A 11 -17.12 29.66 -19.60
C PHE A 11 -17.21 29.58 -18.06
N ILE A 12 -18.11 28.72 -17.58
CA ILE A 12 -17.86 28.06 -16.30
C ILE A 12 -16.68 27.13 -16.63
N ALA A 13 -15.49 27.72 -16.63
CA ALA A 13 -14.26 26.96 -16.51
C ALA A 13 -14.47 26.17 -15.22
N THR A 14 -14.82 24.90 -15.39
CA THR A 14 -14.76 23.92 -14.34
C THR A 14 -13.29 23.82 -13.98
N TYR A 15 -12.85 24.75 -13.11
CA TYR A 15 -11.72 24.57 -12.24
C TYR A 15 -12.08 23.35 -11.39
N SER A 16 -11.90 22.18 -11.99
CA SER A 16 -11.66 20.97 -11.25
C SER A 16 -10.40 21.30 -10.49
N ALA A 17 -10.57 21.79 -9.26
CA ALA A 17 -9.48 21.88 -8.31
C ALA A 17 -8.82 20.50 -8.39
N VAL A 18 -7.58 20.47 -8.88
CA VAL A 18 -6.80 19.26 -9.00
C VAL A 18 -6.47 18.87 -7.56
N HIS A 19 -7.45 18.31 -6.88
CA HIS A 19 -7.29 17.79 -5.54
C HIS A 19 -6.33 16.63 -5.65
N ALA A 20 -5.26 16.71 -4.88
CA ALA A 20 -4.34 15.62 -4.71
C ALA A 20 -5.11 14.38 -4.23
N ALA A 21 -4.72 13.20 -4.70
CA ALA A 21 -5.30 11.97 -4.21
C ALA A 21 -4.94 11.77 -2.75
N ASP A 22 -5.93 11.52 -1.91
CA ASP A 22 -5.72 11.22 -0.49
C ASP A 22 -4.80 10.00 -0.32
N VAL A 23 -3.95 10.08 0.69
CA VAL A 23 -2.94 9.08 1.02
C VAL A 23 -3.42 8.29 2.24
N ARG A 24 -3.46 6.96 2.12
CA ARG A 24 -3.59 6.07 3.29
C ARG A 24 -2.22 5.61 3.74
N ILE A 25 -2.12 5.21 4.99
CA ILE A 25 -0.87 4.76 5.62
C ILE A 25 -1.05 3.32 6.11
N LEU A 26 0.01 2.53 6.01
CA LEU A 26 0.06 1.17 6.55
C LEU A 26 1.37 1.00 7.33
N ALA A 27 1.29 0.60 8.60
CA ALA A 27 2.47 0.20 9.35
C ALA A 27 2.92 -1.20 8.93
N TRP A 28 4.24 -1.40 8.95
CA TRP A 28 4.80 -2.71 8.67
C TRP A 28 4.57 -3.72 9.81
N ASP A 29 4.68 -3.29 11.05
CA ASP A 29 4.57 -4.13 12.23
C ASP A 29 4.06 -3.29 13.42
N GLU A 30 3.91 -3.93 14.58
CA GLU A 30 3.46 -3.27 15.81
C GLU A 30 4.46 -2.22 16.31
N GLU A 31 5.77 -2.41 16.08
CA GLU A 31 6.78 -1.43 16.46
C GLU A 31 6.60 -0.12 15.68
N VAL A 32 6.38 -0.21 14.36
CA VAL A 32 6.06 0.96 13.53
C VAL A 32 4.69 1.54 13.89
N ALA A 33 3.70 0.70 14.19
CA ALA A 33 2.35 1.16 14.55
C ALA A 33 2.32 1.93 15.88
N ALA A 34 3.19 1.57 16.83
CA ALA A 34 3.30 2.22 18.14
C ALA A 34 4.07 3.55 18.14
N ARG A 35 4.65 3.96 17.01
CA ARG A 35 5.42 5.22 16.90
C ARG A 35 4.51 6.44 17.06
N LYS A 36 5.05 7.52 17.64
CA LYS A 36 4.35 8.82 17.68
C LYS A 36 4.66 9.60 16.40
N LEU A 37 3.71 9.59 15.47
CA LEU A 37 3.91 10.16 14.14
C LEU A 37 2.88 11.26 13.84
N THR A 38 3.34 12.32 13.19
CA THR A 38 2.48 13.40 12.69
C THR A 38 2.56 13.50 11.17
N TRP A 39 1.40 13.52 10.52
CA TRP A 39 1.25 13.92 9.13
C TRP A 39 1.43 15.43 9.01
N VAL A 40 2.36 15.88 8.17
CA VAL A 40 2.63 17.29 7.94
C VAL A 40 2.26 17.66 6.50
N HIS A 41 1.37 18.64 6.35
CA HIS A 41 0.92 19.11 5.04
C HIS A 41 0.78 20.64 5.02
N ALA A 42 1.66 21.30 4.25
CA ALA A 42 1.74 22.76 4.17
C ALA A 42 1.88 23.42 5.56
N LYS A 43 0.83 24.11 6.04
CA LYS A 43 0.80 24.75 7.37
C LYS A 43 0.03 23.94 8.42
N ASP A 44 -0.54 22.82 8.01
CA ASP A 44 -1.35 21.95 8.87
C ASP A 44 -0.54 20.72 9.28
N SER A 45 -0.84 20.22 10.48
CA SER A 45 -0.28 18.97 10.99
C SER A 45 -1.34 18.18 11.74
N ARG A 46 -1.35 16.86 11.56
CA ARG A 46 -2.31 15.95 12.18
C ARG A 46 -1.59 14.73 12.74
N GLU A 47 -1.83 14.41 14.00
CA GLU A 47 -1.35 13.16 14.59
C GLU A 47 -1.95 11.94 13.88
N ILE A 48 -1.13 10.90 13.67
CA ILE A 48 -1.53 9.64 13.05
C ILE A 48 -1.85 8.65 14.19
N SER A 49 -3.08 8.65 14.67
CA SER A 49 -3.51 7.87 15.84
C SER A 49 -4.07 6.48 15.51
N ASP A 50 -4.31 6.18 14.24
CA ASP A 50 -5.05 4.99 13.77
C ASP A 50 -4.17 3.97 13.03
N LEU A 51 -2.85 4.08 13.18
CA LEU A 51 -1.87 3.24 12.50
C LEU A 51 -1.93 1.80 13.02
N HIS A 52 -1.96 0.83 12.10
CA HIS A 52 -2.08 -0.59 12.44
C HIS A 52 -1.32 -1.45 11.41
N PRO A 53 -0.72 -2.59 11.79
CA PRO A 53 0.04 -3.39 10.85
C PRO A 53 -0.82 -4.22 9.90
N LEU A 54 -2.09 -4.44 10.26
CA LEU A 54 -3.05 -5.23 9.47
C LEU A 54 -4.14 -4.41 8.79
N ARG A 55 -4.15 -3.08 9.01
CA ARG A 55 -5.21 -2.21 8.52
C ARG A 55 -4.62 -0.90 7.99
N ARG A 56 -5.15 -0.44 6.86
CA ARG A 56 -4.82 0.88 6.30
C ARG A 56 -5.47 1.94 7.19
N SER A 57 -4.77 3.04 7.41
CA SER A 57 -5.35 4.20 8.08
C SER A 57 -6.51 4.79 7.29
N ASP A 58 -7.23 5.70 7.94
CA ASP A 58 -8.06 6.69 7.29
C ASP A 58 -7.25 7.51 6.25
N PRO A 59 -7.92 8.07 5.23
CA PRO A 59 -7.26 8.91 4.25
C PRO A 59 -6.77 10.24 4.86
N TYR A 60 -5.54 10.59 4.54
CA TYR A 60 -4.93 11.89 4.80
C TYR A 60 -4.91 12.72 3.50
N PRO A 61 -5.16 14.04 3.55
CA PRO A 61 -5.11 14.89 2.37
C PRO A 61 -3.78 14.75 1.64
N GLY A 62 -3.82 14.38 0.35
CA GLY A 62 -2.60 14.17 -0.43
C GLY A 62 -1.79 15.45 -0.66
N PRO A 63 -0.48 15.33 -0.94
CA PRO A 63 0.33 16.49 -1.27
C PRO A 63 -0.05 17.02 -2.67
N SER A 64 0.00 18.34 -2.85
CA SER A 64 -0.11 18.98 -4.17
C SER A 64 0.74 18.26 -5.24
N LYS A 65 0.32 18.29 -6.50
CA LYS A 65 1.00 17.56 -7.59
C LYS A 65 2.53 17.82 -7.60
N GLY A 66 3.32 16.78 -7.39
CA GLY A 66 4.79 16.85 -7.35
C GLY A 66 5.40 17.20 -5.98
N ALA A 67 4.58 17.50 -4.97
CA ALA A 67 5.03 17.64 -3.59
C ALA A 67 5.16 16.27 -2.89
N GLN A 68 5.87 16.27 -1.77
CA GLN A 68 6.16 15.08 -0.97
C GLN A 68 5.16 14.96 0.19
N VAL A 69 4.85 13.73 0.54
CA VAL A 69 4.29 13.40 1.86
C VAL A 69 5.39 13.59 2.90
N VAL A 70 5.06 14.25 4.01
CA VAL A 70 5.98 14.45 5.13
C VAL A 70 5.37 13.83 6.38
N ILE A 71 6.10 12.89 6.99
CA ILE A 71 5.78 12.27 8.27
C ILE A 71 6.84 12.68 9.28
N ARG A 72 6.45 13.38 10.34
CA ARG A 72 7.35 13.74 11.43
C ARG A 72 7.33 12.66 12.51
N ALA A 73 8.51 12.29 13.00
CA ALA A 73 8.67 11.34 14.11
C ALA A 73 8.78 12.11 15.43
N ASP A 74 7.65 12.30 16.12
CA ASP A 74 7.58 13.10 17.35
C ASP A 74 8.18 12.38 18.57
N ASP A 75 8.41 11.08 18.47
CA ASP A 75 9.15 10.28 19.44
C ASP A 75 10.68 10.34 19.27
N ARG A 76 11.18 11.15 18.32
CA ARG A 76 12.61 11.40 18.11
C ARG A 76 12.92 12.86 18.41
N THR A 77 13.89 13.08 19.30
CA THR A 77 14.39 14.42 19.59
C THR A 77 15.46 14.79 18.56
N PRO A 78 15.31 15.91 17.81
CA PRO A 78 16.37 16.40 16.94
C PRO A 78 17.60 16.80 17.78
N GLN A 79 18.79 16.76 17.19
CA GLN A 79 19.97 17.31 17.88
C GLN A 79 19.83 18.84 18.03
N GLU A 80 20.51 19.43 19.01
CA GLU A 80 20.44 20.86 19.24
C GLU A 80 20.85 21.64 17.97
N GLY A 81 19.96 22.50 17.48
CA GLY A 81 20.16 23.27 16.25
C GLY A 81 19.74 22.56 14.95
N GLU A 82 19.28 21.30 15.02
CA GLU A 82 18.77 20.58 13.85
C GLU A 82 17.27 20.77 13.63
N ALA A 83 16.83 20.53 12.39
CA ALA A 83 15.42 20.51 12.04
C ALA A 83 14.70 19.28 12.64
N ALA A 84 13.36 19.33 12.66
CA ALA A 84 12.56 18.20 13.08
C ALA A 84 12.88 16.92 12.29
N VAL A 85 12.79 15.77 12.96
CA VAL A 85 13.12 14.46 12.37
C VAL A 85 11.95 14.01 11.48
N GLU A 86 12.12 14.15 10.17
CA GLU A 86 11.06 13.94 9.17
C GLU A 86 11.42 12.89 8.12
N LEU A 87 10.44 12.05 7.78
CA LEU A 87 10.43 11.17 6.63
C LEU A 87 9.71 11.86 5.47
N ARG A 88 10.37 11.98 4.32
CA ARG A 88 9.81 12.58 3.12
C ARG A 88 9.63 11.53 2.03
N CYS A 89 8.41 11.38 1.51
CA CYS A 89 8.08 10.38 0.50
C CYS A 89 7.46 11.04 -0.73
N SER A 90 8.10 10.85 -1.88
CA SER A 90 7.57 11.32 -3.16
C SER A 90 6.38 10.46 -3.59
N VAL A 91 5.25 11.10 -3.90
CA VAL A 91 4.06 10.42 -4.46
C VAL A 91 4.03 10.69 -5.96
N ASN A 92 3.92 9.62 -6.76
CA ASN A 92 3.80 9.79 -8.20
C ASN A 92 2.47 10.51 -8.52
N PRO A 93 2.48 11.61 -9.28
CA PRO A 93 1.27 12.37 -9.58
C PRO A 93 0.22 11.61 -10.41
N SER A 94 0.57 10.44 -10.98
CA SER A 94 -0.40 9.56 -11.65
C SER A 94 -1.20 8.69 -10.68
N PHE A 95 -0.77 8.56 -9.42
CA PHE A 95 -1.43 7.71 -8.45
C PHE A 95 -2.82 8.24 -8.12
N ARG A 96 -3.80 7.32 -8.10
CA ARG A 96 -5.20 7.65 -7.83
C ARG A 96 -5.59 7.34 -6.39
N ARG A 97 -4.92 6.37 -5.77
CA ARG A 97 -5.12 5.96 -4.38
C ARG A 97 -3.78 5.58 -3.76
N PRO A 98 -2.90 6.55 -3.50
CA PRO A 98 -1.60 6.27 -2.91
C PRO A 98 -1.75 5.61 -1.52
N LEU A 99 -0.98 4.54 -1.32
CA LEU A 99 -0.75 3.91 -0.02
C LEU A 99 0.73 4.10 0.35
N LEU A 100 0.99 4.77 1.47
CA LEU A 100 2.30 4.86 2.10
C LEU A 100 2.48 3.71 3.09
N ILE A 101 3.43 2.83 2.81
CA ILE A 101 3.83 1.74 3.70
C ILE A 101 5.04 2.20 4.49
N LEU A 102 4.91 2.26 5.81
CA LEU A 102 5.99 2.62 6.73
C LEU A 102 6.69 1.35 7.19
N LEU A 103 7.99 1.26 6.92
CA LEU A 103 8.85 0.13 7.27
C LEU A 103 9.91 0.60 8.28
N PRO A 104 10.37 -0.27 9.20
CA PRO A 104 11.50 0.06 10.04
C PRO A 104 12.77 0.25 9.19
N ASP A 105 13.58 1.24 9.54
CA ASP A 105 14.90 1.48 8.97
C ASP A 105 15.84 2.06 10.01
N THR A 106 16.67 1.21 10.61
CA THR A 106 17.61 1.61 11.67
C THR A 106 18.73 2.53 11.18
N LYS A 107 18.88 2.72 9.86
CA LYS A 107 19.87 3.64 9.28
C LYS A 107 19.30 5.04 9.06
N ALA A 108 17.97 5.16 8.98
CA ALA A 108 17.31 6.46 8.84
C ALA A 108 17.25 7.17 10.21
N THR A 109 17.38 8.49 10.21
CA THR A 109 17.28 9.31 11.45
C THR A 109 15.91 9.20 12.11
N THR A 110 14.85 9.02 11.32
CA THR A 110 13.48 8.74 11.76
C THR A 110 13.32 7.34 12.35
N GLY A 111 14.25 6.42 12.05
CA GLY A 111 14.09 4.99 12.24
C GLY A 111 13.10 4.33 11.25
N LEU A 112 12.68 5.06 10.20
CA LEU A 112 11.64 4.64 9.26
C LEU A 112 12.05 4.90 7.81
N ARG A 113 11.59 4.03 6.92
CA ARG A 113 11.56 4.27 5.47
C ARG A 113 10.13 4.12 4.94
N GLY A 114 9.81 4.91 3.92
CA GLY A 114 8.50 4.88 3.28
C GLY A 114 8.54 4.25 1.89
N LEU A 115 7.53 3.45 1.57
CA LEU A 115 7.26 2.94 0.23
C LEU A 115 5.86 3.40 -0.21
N VAL A 116 5.76 4.05 -1.37
CA VAL A 116 4.47 4.49 -1.90
C VAL A 116 4.06 3.62 -3.09
N ILE A 117 2.86 3.05 -3.05
CA ILE A 117 2.24 2.30 -4.16
C ILE A 117 0.86 2.87 -4.49
N ASP A 118 0.36 2.61 -5.70
CA ASP A 118 -0.98 3.07 -6.12
C ASP A 118 -2.03 1.96 -6.00
N GLU A 119 -2.93 2.05 -5.04
CA GLU A 119 -4.06 1.11 -4.85
C GLU A 119 -5.29 1.48 -5.70
N ASN A 120 -5.05 2.00 -6.90
CA ASN A 120 -6.09 2.32 -7.88
C ASN A 120 -7.03 1.12 -8.10
N LEU A 121 -8.33 1.36 -7.93
CA LEU A 121 -9.36 0.33 -8.07
C LEU A 121 -9.51 -0.20 -9.50
N THR A 122 -9.01 0.50 -10.52
CA THR A 122 -9.07 0.01 -11.89
C THR A 122 -8.14 -1.18 -12.11
N SER A 123 -6.91 -1.12 -11.58
CA SER A 123 -5.92 -2.23 -11.66
C SER A 123 -6.05 -3.20 -10.48
N PHE A 124 -6.16 -2.67 -9.27
CA PHE A 124 -6.31 -3.42 -8.00
C PHE A 124 -7.70 -3.22 -7.40
N GLY A 125 -8.70 -3.64 -8.18
CA GLY A 125 -10.11 -3.63 -7.81
C GLY A 125 -10.53 -4.80 -6.94
N TRP A 126 -11.83 -4.92 -6.67
CA TRP A 126 -12.39 -6.05 -5.95
C TRP A 126 -12.21 -7.37 -6.73
N GLY A 127 -12.06 -8.47 -6.00
CA GLY A 127 -11.72 -9.78 -6.54
C GLY A 127 -10.27 -9.96 -6.96
N THR A 128 -9.35 -9.08 -6.55
CA THR A 128 -7.94 -9.11 -6.96
C THR A 128 -6.97 -9.38 -5.81
N MET A 129 -5.85 -10.00 -6.13
CA MET A 129 -4.69 -10.17 -5.25
C MET A 129 -3.53 -9.37 -5.86
N ARG A 130 -2.85 -8.56 -5.06
CA ARG A 130 -1.66 -7.82 -5.46
C ARG A 130 -0.45 -8.33 -4.71
N PHE A 131 0.57 -8.76 -5.44
CA PHE A 131 1.81 -9.26 -4.88
C PHE A 131 2.92 -8.21 -4.92
N LEU A 132 3.66 -8.09 -3.81
CA LEU A 132 4.90 -7.34 -3.67
C LEU A 132 5.98 -8.29 -3.16
N ASN A 133 7.15 -8.34 -3.79
CA ASN A 133 8.15 -9.36 -3.50
C ASN A 133 9.43 -8.75 -2.94
N ALA A 134 9.52 -8.63 -1.63
CA ALA A 134 10.71 -8.10 -0.97
C ALA A 134 11.85 -9.12 -0.80
N THR A 135 11.80 -10.29 -1.45
CA THR A 135 12.85 -11.31 -1.33
C THR A 135 14.14 -10.97 -2.07
N GLY A 136 14.09 -10.04 -3.02
CA GLY A 136 15.21 -9.69 -3.90
C GLY A 136 15.46 -10.68 -5.05
N GLU A 137 14.69 -11.77 -5.15
CA GLU A 137 14.75 -12.73 -6.25
C GLU A 137 13.37 -12.87 -6.92
N GLU A 138 13.31 -13.26 -8.19
CA GLU A 138 12.03 -13.55 -8.85
C GLU A 138 11.37 -14.80 -8.23
N VAL A 139 10.07 -14.72 -7.96
CA VAL A 139 9.27 -15.85 -7.51
C VAL A 139 8.15 -16.15 -8.50
N VAL A 140 7.73 -17.41 -8.55
CA VAL A 140 6.56 -17.85 -9.29
C VAL A 140 5.45 -18.13 -8.29
N VAL A 141 4.33 -17.43 -8.44
CA VAL A 141 3.11 -17.67 -7.66
C VAL A 141 2.13 -18.41 -8.57
N GLN A 142 1.80 -19.64 -8.21
CA GLN A 142 0.76 -20.43 -8.86
C GLN A 142 -0.52 -20.33 -8.05
N ILE A 143 -1.61 -19.97 -8.73
CA ILE A 143 -2.96 -19.83 -8.18
C ILE A 143 -3.89 -20.64 -9.07
N ASP A 144 -4.47 -21.71 -8.52
CA ASP A 144 -5.15 -22.75 -9.29
C ASP A 144 -4.22 -23.30 -10.42
N GLN A 145 -4.63 -23.13 -11.69
CA GLN A 145 -3.87 -23.57 -12.88
C GLN A 145 -3.04 -22.45 -13.52
N LYS A 146 -3.02 -21.24 -12.95
CA LYS A 146 -2.32 -20.08 -13.51
C LYS A 146 -1.05 -19.80 -12.73
N ALA A 147 0.04 -19.55 -13.42
CA ALA A 147 1.30 -19.11 -12.83
C ALA A 147 1.58 -17.64 -13.19
N LEU A 148 2.02 -16.86 -12.20
CA LEU A 148 2.49 -15.49 -12.39
C LEU A 148 3.93 -15.36 -11.90
N ARG A 149 4.73 -14.56 -12.61
CA ARG A 149 6.08 -14.18 -12.15
C ARG A 149 5.98 -12.88 -11.38
N VAL A 150 6.48 -12.88 -10.15
CA VAL A 150 6.60 -11.68 -9.33
C VAL A 150 8.08 -11.32 -9.23
N PRO A 151 8.52 -10.24 -9.91
CA PRO A 151 9.92 -9.85 -9.91
C PRO A 151 10.36 -9.47 -8.50
N GLY A 152 11.64 -9.68 -8.19
CA GLY A 152 12.22 -9.19 -6.94
C GLY A 152 12.11 -7.66 -6.82
N GLY A 153 11.83 -7.19 -5.60
CA GLY A 153 11.62 -5.79 -5.26
C GLY A 153 10.16 -5.42 -5.01
N TRP A 154 9.92 -4.12 -4.87
CA TRP A 154 8.62 -3.57 -4.47
C TRP A 154 7.70 -3.23 -5.65
N LYS A 155 7.83 -3.96 -6.78
CA LYS A 155 6.99 -3.74 -7.96
C LYS A 155 5.68 -4.54 -7.83
N PRO A 156 4.51 -3.89 -7.82
CA PRO A 156 3.22 -4.58 -7.72
C PRO A 156 2.97 -5.50 -8.92
N VAL A 157 2.43 -6.68 -8.67
CA VAL A 157 1.86 -7.57 -9.70
C VAL A 157 0.45 -7.96 -9.30
N ASP A 158 -0.52 -7.61 -10.15
CA ASP A 158 -1.94 -7.85 -9.88
C ASP A 158 -2.39 -9.16 -10.53
N PHE A 159 -3.18 -9.93 -9.80
CA PHE A 159 -3.79 -11.16 -10.28
C PHE A 159 -5.28 -11.19 -9.95
N ARG A 160 -6.09 -11.61 -10.93
CA ARG A 160 -7.53 -11.81 -10.76
C ARG A 160 -7.85 -13.30 -10.98
N PRO A 161 -8.11 -14.06 -9.90
CA PRO A 161 -8.53 -15.46 -10.03
C PRO A 161 -9.79 -15.59 -10.89
N GLY A 162 -10.69 -14.62 -10.79
CA GLY A 162 -12.01 -14.63 -11.42
C GLY A 162 -12.97 -15.58 -10.71
N GLY A 163 -14.27 -15.52 -11.06
CA GLY A 163 -15.31 -16.36 -10.46
C GLY A 163 -15.85 -15.83 -9.13
N LYS A 164 -16.65 -16.66 -8.45
CA LYS A 164 -17.27 -16.36 -7.15
C LYS A 164 -16.35 -16.79 -5.98
N ARG A 165 -16.78 -16.43 -4.77
CA ARG A 165 -16.16 -16.86 -3.51
C ARG A 165 -15.89 -18.38 -3.49
N ARG A 166 -14.64 -18.77 -3.25
CA ARG A 166 -14.19 -20.18 -3.17
C ARG A 166 -12.80 -20.27 -2.55
N ASN A 167 -12.41 -21.49 -2.19
CA ASN A 167 -11.02 -21.78 -1.85
C ASN A 167 -10.17 -21.93 -3.12
N VAL A 168 -8.98 -21.32 -3.12
CA VAL A 168 -7.98 -21.39 -4.20
C VAL A 168 -6.67 -21.95 -3.67
N GLY A 169 -6.06 -22.85 -4.42
CA GLY A 169 -4.74 -23.39 -4.08
C GLY A 169 -3.65 -22.39 -4.45
N ILE A 170 -2.76 -22.08 -3.50
CA ILE A 170 -1.62 -21.18 -3.69
C ILE A 170 -0.34 -21.99 -3.52
N ARG A 171 0.56 -21.89 -4.50
CA ARG A 171 1.94 -22.39 -4.40
C ARG A 171 2.89 -21.28 -4.77
N ILE A 172 3.96 -21.10 -4.02
CA ILE A 172 5.00 -20.12 -4.33
C ILE A 172 6.33 -20.81 -4.33
N ALA A 173 7.10 -20.61 -5.39
CA ALA A 173 8.44 -21.14 -5.55
C ALA A 173 9.39 -20.02 -6.01
N LEU A 174 10.69 -20.17 -5.69
CA LEU A 174 11.70 -19.35 -6.34
C LEU A 174 11.77 -19.73 -7.82
N SER A 175 12.01 -18.77 -8.71
CA SER A 175 12.05 -19.04 -10.16
C SER A 175 13.11 -20.08 -10.56
N LYS A 176 14.16 -20.24 -9.75
CA LYS A 176 15.23 -21.23 -9.94
C LYS A 176 14.86 -22.65 -9.48
N THR A 177 13.80 -22.81 -8.66
CA THR A 177 13.43 -24.08 -8.03
C THR A 177 11.91 -24.31 -8.08
N ILE A 178 11.30 -24.10 -9.26
CA ILE A 178 9.84 -24.17 -9.44
C ILE A 178 9.25 -25.52 -9.03
N GLU A 179 9.99 -26.61 -9.22
CA GLU A 179 9.56 -27.98 -8.87
C GLU A 179 9.45 -28.24 -7.36
N THR A 180 10.04 -27.36 -6.53
CA THR A 180 10.03 -27.50 -5.06
C THR A 180 9.42 -26.23 -4.47
N PRO A 181 8.09 -26.19 -4.26
CA PRO A 181 7.43 -25.00 -3.74
C PRO A 181 7.96 -24.67 -2.35
N ALA A 182 8.36 -23.41 -2.17
CA ALA A 182 8.79 -22.86 -0.88
C ALA A 182 7.63 -22.57 0.06
N TYR A 183 6.42 -22.42 -0.50
CA TYR A 183 5.18 -22.21 0.25
C TYR A 183 4.02 -22.87 -0.49
N THR A 184 3.11 -23.52 0.25
CA THR A 184 1.84 -24.05 -0.26
C THR A 184 0.74 -23.81 0.77
N SER A 185 -0.41 -23.31 0.34
CA SER A 185 -1.57 -23.10 1.22
C SER A 185 -2.86 -23.05 0.39
N VAL A 186 -4.00 -23.04 1.09
CA VAL A 186 -5.32 -22.81 0.50
C VAL A 186 -5.84 -21.48 1.04
N TRP A 187 -6.19 -20.57 0.14
CA TRP A 187 -6.70 -19.24 0.48
C TRP A 187 -8.16 -19.11 0.10
N GLU A 188 -8.91 -18.30 0.84
CA GLU A 188 -10.24 -17.89 0.42
C GLU A 188 -10.13 -16.77 -0.62
N HIS A 189 -10.63 -17.03 -1.83
CA HIS A 189 -10.93 -15.99 -2.80
C HIS A 189 -12.33 -15.45 -2.54
N ARG A 190 -12.48 -14.14 -2.55
CA ARG A 190 -13.76 -13.43 -2.54
C ARG A 190 -13.80 -12.40 -3.66
N ASP A 191 -14.95 -12.24 -4.31
CA ASP A 191 -15.18 -11.26 -5.38
C ASP A 191 -15.46 -9.84 -4.85
N ASP A 192 -15.92 -9.75 -3.60
CA ASP A 192 -16.10 -8.49 -2.85
C ASP A 192 -14.83 -8.04 -2.09
N GLY A 193 -13.78 -8.85 -2.08
CA GLY A 193 -12.53 -8.59 -1.36
C GLY A 193 -11.34 -8.37 -2.29
N ARG A 194 -10.33 -7.65 -1.82
CA ARG A 194 -9.01 -7.60 -2.44
C ARG A 194 -7.93 -7.84 -1.40
N SER A 195 -6.78 -8.37 -1.81
CA SER A 195 -5.69 -8.71 -0.87
C SER A 195 -4.37 -8.12 -1.35
N LEU A 196 -3.71 -7.36 -0.48
CA LEU A 196 -2.31 -6.95 -0.68
C LEU A 196 -1.41 -7.97 0.00
N VAL A 197 -0.51 -8.59 -0.76
CA VAL A 197 0.32 -9.72 -0.31
C VAL A 197 1.79 -9.33 -0.45
N PHE A 198 2.51 -9.38 0.66
CA PHE A 198 3.96 -9.25 0.70
C PHE A 198 4.60 -10.63 0.74
N ILE A 199 5.51 -10.89 -0.18
CA ILE A 199 6.36 -12.07 -0.23
C ILE A 199 7.72 -11.67 0.34
N LEU A 200 8.10 -12.32 1.43
CA LEU A 200 9.26 -12.01 2.25
C LEU A 200 10.19 -13.21 2.30
N ARG A 201 11.46 -12.99 2.62
CA ARG A 201 12.33 -14.10 3.00
C ARG A 201 11.88 -14.66 4.34
N GLY A 202 11.85 -15.97 4.45
CA GLY A 202 11.65 -16.65 5.72
C GLY A 202 12.83 -16.36 6.66
N GLY A 203 12.52 -15.98 7.90
CA GLY A 203 13.52 -15.82 8.96
C GLY A 203 13.80 -17.12 9.71
N ASP A 204 12.84 -18.06 9.72
CA ASP A 204 12.95 -19.35 10.38
C ASP A 204 13.13 -20.48 9.34
N PRO A 205 14.28 -21.16 9.29
CA PRO A 205 14.52 -22.30 8.40
C PRO A 205 13.48 -23.42 8.51
N ARG A 206 12.80 -23.55 9.67
CA ARG A 206 11.76 -24.57 9.90
C ARG A 206 10.44 -24.25 9.23
N LEU A 207 10.14 -22.96 9.05
CA LEU A 207 8.89 -22.48 8.44
C LEU A 207 8.99 -22.34 6.91
N GLY A 208 10.18 -22.51 6.36
CA GLY A 208 10.46 -22.43 4.93
C GLY A 208 11.24 -21.17 4.54
N SER A 209 11.68 -21.12 3.27
CA SER A 209 12.52 -20.03 2.77
C SER A 209 11.73 -18.75 2.47
N LEU A 210 10.40 -18.79 2.50
CA LEU A 210 9.51 -17.66 2.27
C LEU A 210 8.54 -17.47 3.43
N ALA A 211 8.25 -16.21 3.73
CA ALA A 211 7.16 -15.80 4.63
C ALA A 211 6.19 -14.90 3.87
N LEU A 212 4.91 -14.95 4.22
CA LEU A 212 3.87 -14.13 3.59
C LEU A 212 3.18 -13.25 4.62
N LYS A 213 2.92 -11.99 4.23
CA LYS A 213 2.01 -11.09 4.95
C LYS A 213 0.89 -10.70 4.01
N ALA A 214 -0.33 -11.16 4.29
CA ALA A 214 -1.51 -10.83 3.49
C ALA A 214 -2.42 -9.85 4.25
N LEU A 215 -2.88 -8.82 3.55
CA LEU A 215 -3.74 -7.76 4.07
C LEU A 215 -5.02 -7.69 3.24
N PRO A 216 -6.07 -8.43 3.66
CA PRO A 216 -7.36 -8.37 2.99
C PRO A 216 -8.05 -7.02 3.24
N GLU A 217 -8.89 -6.62 2.30
CA GLU A 217 -9.83 -5.51 2.40
C GLU A 217 -11.13 -5.97 1.74
N ILE A 218 -12.22 -5.92 2.49
CA ILE A 218 -13.55 -6.34 2.03
C ILE A 218 -14.39 -5.10 1.79
N LYS A 219 -15.14 -5.09 0.69
CA LYS A 219 -15.98 -3.94 0.34
C LYS A 219 -17.04 -3.69 1.42
N GLY A 220 -17.02 -2.50 2.01
CA GLY A 220 -18.03 -2.06 2.97
C GLY A 220 -17.83 -2.58 4.40
N GLU A 221 -16.81 -3.41 4.63
CA GLU A 221 -16.33 -3.68 5.97
C GLU A 221 -15.17 -2.73 6.26
N ASP A 222 -15.37 -1.83 7.22
CA ASP A 222 -14.24 -1.30 7.96
C ASP A 222 -13.53 -2.50 8.57
N ALA A 223 -12.22 -2.65 8.34
CA ALA A 223 -11.50 -3.89 8.66
C ALA A 223 -11.56 -4.24 10.15
N THR A 224 -12.63 -4.94 10.55
CA THR A 224 -12.76 -5.68 11.80
C THR A 224 -11.91 -6.94 11.62
N LEU A 225 -10.83 -7.01 12.40
CA LEU A 225 -9.79 -8.02 12.28
C LEU A 225 -10.39 -9.44 12.44
N THR A 226 -10.40 -10.22 11.36
CA THR A 226 -10.37 -11.68 11.46
C THR A 226 -8.90 -12.11 11.40
N THR A 227 -8.28 -12.36 12.55
CA THR A 227 -7.01 -13.07 12.60
C THR A 227 -7.23 -14.50 12.13
N ALA A 228 -6.64 -14.86 11.00
CA ALA A 228 -6.47 -16.27 10.63
C ALA A 228 -5.22 -16.78 11.36
N GLU A 229 -5.42 -17.65 12.33
CA GLU A 229 -4.37 -18.48 12.96
C GLU A 229 -3.95 -19.63 12.02
#